data_AF-A0A1X2FDF4-F1
#
_entry.id   AF-A0A1X2FDF4-F1
#
_cell.length_a   1.000
_cell.length_b   1.000
_cell.length_c   1.000
_cell.angle_alpha   90.00
_cell.angle_beta   90.00
_cell.angle_gamma   90.00
#
_symmetry.space_group_name_H-M   'P 1'
#
loop_
_entity.id
_entity.type
_entity.pdbx_description
1 polymer ?
#
loop_
_entity_poly.entity_id
_entity_poly.type
_entity_poly.pdbx_seq_one_letter_code
_entity_poly.pdbx_strand_id
1 'polypeptide(L)'
;MNAKLMKRTGAVAAALAISGAAAVACSQAEDATKDTLSSASSAASSAVDAGTSAVESGASSASSAVSSAIGGAPSTINAPGVGEVTLDGPTAEAYAKAGGEATLGLPTAQPEKVGDGTVQAFANGTIYSSPSTGAHVVQGEILRVYSENGGPAGQLGFPTTDEAETAGGPDVANGGWISEFQHGTITWLNHGDGTFAETITPK
;
A
#
# COMPACT_ATOMS: atom_id res chain seq x y z
N MET A 1 -21.23 19.04 36.41
CA MET A 1 -20.53 18.03 37.21
C MET A 1 -21.09 16.67 36.85
N ASN A 2 -20.26 15.79 36.28
CA ASN A 2 -20.25 14.32 36.45
C ASN A 2 -19.38 13.72 35.34
N ALA A 3 -18.09 13.70 35.61
CA ALA A 3 -17.12 12.90 34.87
C ALA A 3 -17.30 11.42 35.27
N LYS A 4 -17.28 10.52 34.29
CA LYS A 4 -16.98 9.11 34.57
C LYS A 4 -16.22 8.45 33.42
N LEU A 5 -14.91 8.65 33.48
CA LEU A 5 -13.82 7.70 33.25
C LEU A 5 -14.27 6.26 32.92
N MET A 6 -13.82 5.72 31.78
CA MET A 6 -13.59 4.27 31.67
C MET A 6 -12.44 3.95 30.71
N LYS A 7 -11.52 3.15 31.26
CA LYS A 7 -10.14 2.91 30.85
C LYS A 7 -10.05 1.93 29.67
N ARG A 8 -9.15 2.19 28.72
CA ARG A 8 -8.67 1.23 27.72
C ARG A 8 -7.54 0.40 28.32
N THR A 9 -7.71 -0.91 28.38
CA THR A 9 -6.63 -1.87 28.66
C THR A 9 -6.86 -3.11 27.79
N GLY A 10 -5.85 -3.46 26.98
CA GLY A 10 -5.89 -4.61 26.09
C GLY A 10 -5.51 -5.94 26.77
N ALA A 11 -5.65 -7.04 26.02
CA ALA A 11 -4.81 -8.23 26.11
C ALA A 11 -5.07 -9.18 24.94
N VAL A 12 -3.98 -9.76 24.45
CA VAL A 12 -3.83 -10.83 23.45
C VAL A 12 -4.06 -12.20 24.10
N ALA A 13 -4.65 -13.18 23.38
CA ALA A 13 -4.12 -14.55 23.16
C ALA A 13 -5.19 -15.64 22.91
N ALA A 14 -4.77 -16.59 22.06
CA ALA A 14 -5.05 -18.03 22.05
C ALA A 14 -6.30 -18.58 21.34
N ALA A 15 -6.05 -19.32 20.24
CA ALA A 15 -6.83 -20.49 19.86
C ALA A 15 -5.88 -21.60 19.37
N LEU A 16 -5.93 -22.75 20.03
CA LEU A 16 -5.12 -23.95 19.80
C LEU A 16 -6.10 -25.13 19.75
N ALA A 17 -6.10 -25.89 18.65
CA ALA A 17 -6.34 -27.34 18.57
C ALA A 17 -6.70 -27.74 17.12
N ILE A 18 -6.04 -28.77 16.59
CA ILE A 18 -6.70 -29.99 16.09
C ILE A 18 -5.68 -31.13 16.24
N SER A 19 -6.12 -32.15 16.96
CA SER A 19 -5.46 -33.43 17.19
C SER A 19 -5.41 -34.29 15.92
N GLY A 20 -4.36 -35.09 15.77
CA GLY A 20 -4.30 -36.18 14.81
C GLY A 20 -3.08 -37.07 15.04
N ALA A 21 -3.24 -38.09 15.88
CA ALA A 21 -2.24 -39.12 16.17
C ALA A 21 -2.42 -40.34 15.24
N ALA A 22 -1.32 -40.88 14.73
CA ALA A 22 -1.24 -42.28 14.32
C ALA A 22 0.14 -42.83 14.72
N ALA A 23 0.10 -43.90 15.52
CA ALA A 23 1.24 -44.55 16.14
C ALA A 23 1.82 -45.66 15.25
N VAL A 24 3.14 -45.83 15.25
CA VAL A 24 3.79 -47.13 15.03
C VAL A 24 4.94 -47.24 16.02
N ALA A 25 4.91 -48.30 16.83
CA ALA A 25 5.88 -48.63 17.86
C ALA A 25 6.92 -49.65 17.36
N CYS A 26 8.18 -49.42 17.74
CA CYS A 26 9.34 -50.32 18.00
C CYS A 26 9.50 -51.63 17.17
N SER A 27 10.68 -52.05 16.70
CA SER A 27 11.84 -52.47 17.54
C SER A 27 13.10 -52.85 16.70
N GLN A 28 14.29 -52.64 17.29
CA GLN A 28 15.55 -53.43 17.19
C GLN A 28 16.52 -53.27 15.98
N ALA A 29 17.59 -52.50 16.25
CA ALA A 29 19.03 -52.77 16.10
C ALA A 29 19.62 -53.62 14.94
N GLU A 30 20.48 -52.92 14.18
CA GLU A 30 21.77 -53.30 13.55
C GLU A 30 21.92 -54.51 12.60
N ASP A 31 22.22 -54.24 11.32
CA ASP A 31 23.58 -54.46 10.76
C ASP A 31 23.83 -53.67 9.45
N ALA A 32 25.04 -53.11 9.37
CA ALA A 32 25.81 -52.59 8.23
C ALA A 32 25.11 -52.14 6.92
N THR A 33 25.04 -50.81 6.71
CA THR A 33 25.69 -50.12 5.58
C THR A 33 25.81 -48.64 5.95
N LYS A 34 27.03 -48.20 6.30
CA LYS A 34 27.39 -46.77 6.27
C LYS A 34 27.38 -46.38 4.80
N ASP A 35 26.41 -45.56 4.39
CA ASP A 35 26.66 -44.47 3.44
C ASP A 35 25.41 -43.60 3.28
N THR A 36 25.65 -42.29 3.23
CA THR A 36 24.77 -41.21 2.77
C THR A 36 23.60 -40.77 3.65
N LEU A 37 23.88 -39.70 4.40
CA LEU A 37 22.95 -38.71 4.90
C LEU A 37 21.93 -38.28 3.83
N SER A 38 20.68 -38.12 4.28
CA SER A 38 19.82 -36.95 4.05
C SER A 38 20.16 -36.11 2.81
N SER A 39 19.54 -36.38 1.66
CA SER A 39 19.30 -35.41 0.59
C SER A 39 18.45 -36.00 -0.54
N ALA A 40 17.13 -35.86 -0.43
CA ALA A 40 16.16 -35.78 -1.53
C ALA A 40 14.77 -35.63 -0.86
N SER A 41 14.15 -34.45 -0.81
CA SER A 41 13.74 -33.69 -1.98
C SER A 41 14.08 -32.21 -1.81
N SER A 42 15.33 -31.89 -2.14
CA SER A 42 15.73 -30.56 -2.59
C SER A 42 15.55 -30.52 -4.10
N ALA A 43 14.53 -29.82 -4.57
CA ALA A 43 14.50 -29.28 -5.93
C ALA A 43 13.94 -27.85 -5.86
N ALA A 44 14.58 -27.01 -5.05
CA ALA A 44 14.29 -25.57 -5.02
C ALA A 44 15.46 -24.68 -4.58
N SER A 45 16.60 -25.23 -4.15
CA SER A 45 17.76 -24.39 -3.82
C SER A 45 19.03 -25.10 -4.23
N SER A 46 19.89 -24.37 -4.96
CA SER A 46 21.26 -24.72 -5.38
C SER A 46 21.40 -25.24 -6.82
N ALA A 47 21.38 -24.31 -7.78
CA ALA A 47 22.21 -24.39 -8.97
C ALA A 47 22.68 -22.97 -9.31
N VAL A 48 23.52 -22.43 -8.42
CA VAL A 48 24.47 -21.39 -8.78
C VAL A 48 25.67 -22.08 -9.42
N ASP A 49 26.07 -21.57 -10.58
CA ASP A 49 27.33 -21.83 -11.27
C ASP A 49 27.56 -23.21 -11.92
N ALA A 50 26.96 -23.41 -13.10
CA ALA A 50 27.66 -23.91 -14.29
C ALA A 50 26.78 -23.71 -15.54
N GLY A 51 26.79 -22.52 -16.11
CA GLY A 51 26.01 -22.20 -17.32
C GLY A 51 26.29 -20.82 -17.89
N THR A 52 27.56 -20.50 -18.15
CA THR A 52 28.03 -19.20 -18.66
C THR A 52 27.62 -18.86 -20.11
N SER A 53 26.59 -19.48 -20.69
CA SER A 53 26.14 -19.11 -22.05
C SER A 53 24.72 -19.60 -22.33
N ALA A 54 23.69 -18.80 -21.98
CA ALA A 54 22.34 -18.78 -22.60
C ALA A 54 21.29 -17.94 -21.82
N VAL A 55 21.68 -17.07 -20.90
CA VAL A 55 20.73 -16.19 -20.18
C VAL A 55 20.65 -14.81 -20.83
N GLU A 56 20.10 -14.72 -22.04
CA GLU A 56 19.80 -13.41 -22.66
C GLU A 56 18.36 -13.28 -23.18
N SER A 57 17.43 -14.14 -22.76
CA SER A 57 16.00 -13.94 -23.13
C SER A 57 14.96 -14.36 -22.08
N GLY A 58 15.36 -14.80 -20.89
CA GLY A 58 14.42 -15.25 -19.84
C GLY A 58 14.17 -14.28 -18.69
N ALA A 59 15.06 -13.29 -18.49
CA ALA A 59 15.00 -12.40 -17.32
C ALA A 59 13.81 -11.43 -17.37
N SER A 60 13.42 -10.97 -18.57
CA SER A 60 12.34 -9.98 -18.72
C SER A 60 10.96 -10.54 -18.34
N SER A 61 10.72 -11.84 -18.55
CA SER A 61 9.43 -12.47 -18.23
C SER A 61 9.32 -12.87 -16.76
N ALA A 62 10.44 -13.22 -16.12
CA ALA A 62 10.47 -13.51 -14.68
C ALA A 62 10.41 -12.23 -13.83
N SER A 63 11.06 -11.14 -14.28
CA SER A 63 10.94 -9.82 -13.64
C SER A 63 9.55 -9.22 -13.76
N SER A 64 8.83 -9.48 -14.86
CA SER A 64 7.44 -9.06 -15.04
C SER A 64 6.47 -9.86 -14.16
N ALA A 65 6.74 -11.16 -13.96
CA ALA A 65 5.93 -12.03 -13.11
C ALA A 65 6.12 -11.75 -11.59
N VAL A 66 7.34 -11.43 -11.15
CA VAL A 66 7.58 -11.01 -9.75
C VAL A 66 7.10 -9.59 -9.46
N SER A 67 7.15 -8.68 -10.44
CA SER A 67 6.60 -7.32 -10.29
C SER A 67 5.07 -7.31 -10.23
N SER A 68 4.40 -8.21 -10.95
CA SER A 68 2.93 -8.40 -10.84
C SER A 68 2.49 -9.06 -9.52
N ALA A 69 3.42 -9.68 -8.79
CA ALA A 69 3.11 -10.29 -7.49
C ALA A 69 3.27 -9.32 -6.31
N ILE A 70 3.94 -8.16 -6.51
CA ILE A 70 4.23 -7.18 -5.45
C ILE A 70 3.44 -5.88 -5.55
N GLY A 71 2.91 -5.52 -6.72
CA GLY A 71 1.86 -4.51 -6.85
C GLY A 71 0.53 -5.25 -6.99
N GLY A 72 -0.43 -5.04 -6.09
CA GLY A 72 -1.70 -5.77 -6.05
C GLY A 72 -2.36 -6.05 -7.40
N ALA A 73 -3.25 -7.05 -7.47
CA ALA A 73 -3.92 -7.37 -8.73
C ALA A 73 -4.77 -6.17 -9.23
N PRO A 74 -4.77 -5.88 -10.55
CA PRO A 74 -5.66 -4.87 -11.10
C PRO A 74 -7.10 -5.20 -10.74
N SER A 75 -7.90 -4.18 -10.44
CA SER A 75 -9.25 -4.33 -9.93
C SER A 75 -10.23 -3.50 -10.72
N THR A 76 -11.38 -4.08 -11.04
CA THR A 76 -12.40 -3.43 -11.84
C THR A 76 -13.61 -3.07 -10.97
N ILE A 77 -14.02 -1.80 -11.01
CA ILE A 77 -15.15 -1.26 -10.25
C ILE A 77 -16.20 -0.75 -11.24
N ASN A 78 -17.47 -1.11 -11.03
CA ASN A 78 -18.58 -0.55 -11.79
C ASN A 78 -19.07 0.74 -11.11
N ALA A 79 -18.76 1.89 -11.72
CA ALA A 79 -19.13 3.19 -11.20
C ALA A 79 -20.37 3.75 -11.92
N PRO A 80 -21.48 4.07 -11.21
CA PRO A 80 -22.67 4.66 -11.82
C PRO A 80 -22.34 5.96 -12.56
N GLY A 81 -22.75 6.07 -13.83
CA GLY A 81 -22.51 7.25 -14.66
C GLY A 81 -21.11 7.36 -15.27
N VAL A 82 -20.15 6.55 -14.84
CA VAL A 82 -18.78 6.48 -15.39
C VAL A 82 -18.56 5.20 -16.20
N GLY A 83 -19.22 4.11 -15.80
CA GLY A 83 -19.08 2.78 -16.39
C GLY A 83 -18.06 1.91 -15.64
N GLU A 84 -17.52 0.93 -16.34
CA GLU A 84 -16.48 0.06 -15.82
C GLU A 84 -15.16 0.84 -15.72
N VAL A 85 -14.57 0.89 -14.53
CA VAL A 85 -13.29 1.54 -14.23
C VAL A 85 -12.29 0.49 -13.78
N THR A 86 -11.19 0.34 -14.51
CA THR A 86 -10.12 -0.60 -14.17
C THR A 86 -8.97 0.15 -13.50
N LEU A 87 -8.72 -0.17 -12.23
CA LEU A 87 -7.58 0.29 -11.45
C LEU A 87 -6.37 -0.58 -11.76
N ASP A 88 -5.24 0.05 -12.08
CA ASP A 88 -3.95 -0.64 -12.12
C ASP A 88 -3.58 -1.16 -10.72
N GLY A 89 -2.62 -2.09 -10.67
CA GLY A 89 -2.28 -2.77 -9.42
C GLY A 89 -1.93 -1.86 -8.24
N PRO A 90 -0.96 -0.93 -8.40
CA PRO A 90 -0.67 0.10 -7.40
C PRO A 90 -1.91 0.90 -6.95
N THR A 91 -2.73 1.37 -7.89
CA THR A 91 -3.94 2.14 -7.57
C THR A 91 -4.98 1.31 -6.83
N ALA A 92 -5.19 0.05 -7.24
CA ALA A 92 -6.09 -0.89 -6.60
C ALA A 92 -5.64 -1.22 -5.16
N GLU A 93 -4.34 -1.38 -4.95
CA GLU A 93 -3.76 -1.63 -3.63
C GLU A 93 -3.93 -0.41 -2.70
N ALA A 94 -3.63 0.80 -3.18
CA ALA A 94 -3.84 2.02 -2.41
C ALA A 94 -5.32 2.22 -2.05
N TYR A 95 -6.23 1.97 -3.00
CA TYR A 95 -7.67 2.02 -2.76
C TYR A 95 -8.09 1.03 -1.66
N ALA A 96 -7.61 -0.21 -1.71
CA ALA A 96 -7.90 -1.21 -0.68
C ALA A 96 -7.32 -0.82 0.70
N LYS A 97 -6.08 -0.33 0.75
CA LYS A 97 -5.42 0.14 1.99
C LYS A 97 -6.15 1.30 2.63
N ALA A 98 -6.71 2.21 1.82
CA ALA A 98 -7.51 3.33 2.29
C ALA A 98 -8.88 2.93 2.86
N GLY A 99 -9.28 1.67 2.72
CA GLY A 99 -10.61 1.18 3.12
C GLY A 99 -11.64 1.11 1.98
N GLY A 100 -11.19 1.31 0.75
CA GLY A 100 -11.98 1.13 -0.48
C GLY A 100 -13.19 2.05 -0.53
N GLU A 101 -14.32 1.48 -0.99
CA GLU A 101 -15.56 2.24 -1.22
C GLU A 101 -16.12 2.88 0.06
N ALA A 102 -15.90 2.24 1.21
CA ALA A 102 -16.39 2.77 2.49
C ALA A 102 -15.71 4.09 2.88
N THR A 103 -14.47 4.31 2.44
CA THR A 103 -13.70 5.52 2.77
C THR A 103 -13.65 6.48 1.58
N LEU A 104 -13.15 6.02 0.43
CA LEU A 104 -12.92 6.87 -0.74
C LEU A 104 -14.17 7.00 -1.63
N GLY A 105 -15.14 6.09 -1.48
CA GLY A 105 -16.30 6.04 -2.36
C GLY A 105 -15.98 5.49 -3.75
N LEU A 106 -16.97 5.56 -4.63
CA LEU A 106 -16.84 5.05 -6.00
C LEU A 106 -15.97 5.97 -6.88
N PRO A 107 -15.32 5.42 -7.92
CA PRO A 107 -14.68 6.21 -8.95
C PRO A 107 -15.64 7.23 -9.58
N THR A 108 -15.16 8.44 -9.79
CA THR A 108 -15.95 9.54 -10.39
C THR A 108 -15.54 9.87 -11.82
N ALA A 109 -14.43 9.29 -12.29
CA ALA A 109 -13.92 9.43 -13.65
C ALA A 109 -13.17 8.16 -14.08
N GLN A 110 -12.83 8.08 -15.36
CA GLN A 110 -11.87 7.08 -15.84
C GLN A 110 -10.44 7.46 -15.39
N PRO A 111 -9.51 6.49 -15.25
CA PRO A 111 -8.14 6.79 -14.89
C PRO A 111 -7.49 7.68 -15.95
N GLU A 112 -6.83 8.74 -15.53
CA GLU A 112 -6.14 9.68 -16.42
C GLU A 112 -4.63 9.48 -16.34
N LYS A 113 -3.95 9.49 -17.49
CA LYS A 113 -2.48 9.43 -17.53
C LYS A 113 -1.88 10.83 -17.46
N VAL A 114 -1.00 11.06 -16.48
CA VAL A 114 -0.27 12.33 -16.33
C VAL A 114 1.22 12.01 -16.25
N GLY A 115 1.99 12.43 -17.26
CA GLY A 115 3.40 12.05 -17.37
C GLY A 115 3.56 10.52 -17.44
N ASP A 116 4.42 9.96 -16.59
CA ASP A 116 4.60 8.51 -16.39
C ASP A 116 3.65 7.90 -15.35
N GLY A 117 2.83 8.71 -14.68
CA GLY A 117 1.88 8.27 -13.66
C GLY A 117 0.41 8.23 -14.11
N THR A 118 -0.44 7.80 -13.18
CA THR A 118 -1.89 7.69 -13.32
C THR A 118 -2.57 8.45 -12.19
N VAL A 119 -3.68 9.10 -12.51
CA VAL A 119 -4.56 9.79 -11.56
C VAL A 119 -5.93 9.15 -11.63
N GLN A 120 -6.49 8.77 -10.49
CA GLN A 120 -7.84 8.25 -10.38
C GLN A 120 -8.62 9.00 -9.31
N ALA A 121 -9.66 9.71 -9.75
CA ALA A 121 -10.57 10.41 -8.85
C ALA A 121 -11.65 9.47 -8.30
N PHE A 122 -11.92 9.62 -7.00
CA PHE A 122 -13.00 8.97 -6.26
C PHE A 122 -13.86 10.04 -5.59
N ALA A 123 -14.99 9.64 -5.00
CA ALA A 123 -15.93 10.57 -4.39
C ALA A 123 -15.32 11.43 -3.27
N ASN A 124 -14.45 10.83 -2.44
CA ASN A 124 -13.89 11.49 -1.24
C ASN A 124 -12.37 11.73 -1.33
N GLY A 125 -11.74 11.49 -2.47
CA GLY A 125 -10.29 11.66 -2.62
C GLY A 125 -9.81 11.27 -4.00
N THR A 126 -8.51 11.43 -4.24
CA THR A 126 -7.86 11.06 -5.50
C THR A 126 -6.62 10.24 -5.20
N ILE A 127 -6.45 9.14 -5.94
CA ILE A 127 -5.23 8.34 -5.89
C ILE A 127 -4.32 8.79 -7.03
N TYR A 128 -3.09 9.11 -6.67
CA TYR A 128 -2.03 9.46 -7.61
C TYR A 128 -0.98 8.37 -7.55
N SER A 129 -0.70 7.75 -8.69
CA SER A 129 0.28 6.68 -8.82
C SER A 129 1.38 7.09 -9.78
N SER A 130 2.65 6.92 -9.40
CA SER A 130 3.77 7.02 -10.32
C SER A 130 4.80 5.93 -10.05
N PRO A 131 5.57 5.48 -11.07
CA PRO A 131 6.71 4.59 -10.89
C PRO A 131 7.70 5.05 -9.81
N SER A 132 7.89 6.37 -9.68
CA SER A 132 8.91 6.95 -8.79
C SER A 132 8.45 7.08 -7.33
N THR A 133 7.16 7.29 -7.09
CA THR A 133 6.62 7.55 -5.74
C THR A 133 5.73 6.44 -5.23
N GLY A 134 5.19 5.57 -6.09
CA GLY A 134 4.10 4.65 -5.74
C GLY A 134 2.73 5.32 -5.82
N ALA A 135 1.71 4.65 -5.28
CA ALA A 135 0.33 5.14 -5.25
C ALA A 135 -0.01 5.71 -3.88
N HIS A 136 -0.47 6.96 -3.85
CA HIS A 136 -0.82 7.69 -2.63
C HIS A 136 -2.18 8.37 -2.76
N VAL A 137 -2.89 8.41 -1.65
CA VAL A 137 -4.19 9.08 -1.52
C VAL A 137 -3.98 10.52 -1.08
N VAL A 138 -4.60 11.46 -1.79
CA VAL A 138 -4.76 12.85 -1.35
C VAL A 138 -6.24 13.18 -1.30
N GLN A 139 -6.70 13.81 -0.23
CA GLN A 139 -8.12 14.04 0.03
C GLN A 139 -8.38 15.43 0.65
N GLY A 140 -9.66 15.71 0.92
CA GLY A 140 -10.08 16.92 1.64
C GLY A 140 -9.50 18.23 1.08
N GLU A 141 -9.06 19.09 2.00
CA GLU A 141 -8.59 20.43 1.65
C GLU A 141 -7.19 20.42 1.03
N ILE A 142 -6.34 19.45 1.39
CA ILE A 142 -5.03 19.30 0.76
C ILE A 142 -5.20 18.96 -0.72
N LEU A 143 -6.15 18.09 -1.08
CA LEU A 143 -6.47 17.79 -2.48
C LEU A 143 -6.93 19.04 -3.23
N ARG A 144 -7.76 19.89 -2.61
CA ARG A 144 -8.20 21.15 -3.21
C ARG A 144 -7.02 22.04 -3.54
N VAL A 145 -6.16 22.32 -2.54
CA VAL A 145 -4.96 23.15 -2.71
C VAL A 145 -4.01 22.56 -3.74
N TYR A 146 -3.76 21.25 -3.68
CA TYR A 146 -2.87 20.56 -4.63
C TYR A 146 -3.38 20.67 -6.07
N SER A 147 -4.68 20.45 -6.28
CA SER A 147 -5.30 20.55 -7.61
C SER A 147 -5.27 21.97 -8.17
N GLU A 148 -5.52 22.99 -7.34
CA GLU A 148 -5.42 24.41 -7.72
C GLU A 148 -3.99 24.81 -8.11
N ASN A 149 -2.98 24.13 -7.55
CA ASN A 149 -1.57 24.33 -7.87
C ASN A 149 -1.07 23.46 -9.05
N GLY A 150 -1.99 22.90 -9.84
CA GLY A 150 -1.69 22.14 -11.06
C GLY A 150 -1.49 20.64 -10.83
N GLY A 151 -1.70 20.15 -9.61
CA GLY A 151 -1.60 18.73 -9.27
C GLY A 151 -0.23 18.13 -9.64
N PRO A 152 -0.18 16.89 -10.16
CA PRO A 152 1.08 16.20 -10.44
C PRO A 152 1.87 16.79 -11.61
N ALA A 153 1.22 17.57 -12.49
CA ALA A 153 1.88 18.33 -13.54
C ALA A 153 2.37 19.71 -13.05
N GLY A 154 2.02 20.10 -11.82
CA GLY A 154 2.41 21.35 -11.20
C GLY A 154 3.79 21.32 -10.56
N GLN A 155 4.11 22.36 -9.80
CA GLN A 155 5.45 22.55 -9.21
C GLN A 155 5.76 21.51 -8.12
N LEU A 156 4.75 21.00 -7.43
CA LEU A 156 4.92 20.03 -6.34
C LEU A 156 5.25 18.61 -6.82
N GLY A 157 4.85 18.25 -8.04
CA GLY A 157 4.97 16.88 -8.57
C GLY A 157 4.04 15.90 -7.87
N PHE A 158 4.28 14.60 -8.04
CA PHE A 158 3.47 13.54 -7.44
C PHE A 158 3.58 13.50 -5.91
N PRO A 159 2.53 13.06 -5.18
CA PRO A 159 2.62 12.79 -3.75
C PRO A 159 3.61 11.64 -3.48
N THR A 160 4.28 11.74 -2.33
CA THR A 160 5.24 10.74 -1.82
C THR A 160 4.75 10.06 -0.55
N THR A 161 3.69 10.58 0.07
CA THR A 161 3.00 9.99 1.22
C THR A 161 1.49 10.09 1.03
N ASP A 162 0.76 9.18 1.66
CA ASP A 162 -0.66 9.42 1.95
C ASP A 162 -0.83 10.63 2.87
N GLU A 163 -2.03 11.21 2.87
CA GLU A 163 -2.40 12.26 3.80
C GLU A 163 -2.41 11.75 5.26
N ALA A 164 -1.72 12.48 6.14
CA ALA A 164 -1.59 12.12 7.55
C ALA A 164 -2.01 13.28 8.47
N GLU A 165 -2.51 12.94 9.65
CA GLU A 165 -2.72 13.92 10.72
C GLU A 165 -1.36 14.37 11.31
N THR A 166 -1.23 15.65 11.60
CA THR A 166 -0.09 16.18 12.36
C THR A 166 -0.24 15.90 13.86
N ALA A 167 0.81 16.17 14.64
CA ALA A 167 0.85 15.83 16.06
C ALA A 167 -0.34 16.43 16.85
N GLY A 168 -1.21 15.56 17.36
CA GLY A 168 -2.39 15.93 18.15
C GLY A 168 -3.69 16.04 17.35
N GLY A 169 -3.64 15.87 16.02
CA GLY A 169 -4.82 15.88 15.15
C GLY A 169 -5.39 17.29 14.91
N PRO A 170 -6.44 17.42 14.10
CA PRO A 170 -6.99 18.71 13.68
C PRO A 170 -7.64 19.53 14.82
N ASP A 171 -7.91 18.93 15.98
CA ASP A 171 -8.57 19.58 17.11
C ASP A 171 -7.62 20.40 18.00
N VAL A 172 -6.30 20.29 17.81
CA VAL A 172 -5.31 21.05 18.60
C VAL A 172 -4.77 22.25 17.83
N ALA A 173 -4.33 23.29 18.56
CA ALA A 173 -3.63 24.42 17.96
C ALA A 173 -2.34 23.94 17.27
N ASN A 174 -2.17 24.34 16.00
CA ASN A 174 -1.14 23.88 15.06
C ASN A 174 -1.23 22.39 14.67
N GLY A 175 -2.32 21.72 15.04
CA GLY A 175 -2.67 20.39 14.55
C GLY A 175 -3.49 20.45 13.26
N GLY A 176 -3.58 19.36 12.51
CA GLY A 176 -4.23 19.36 11.20
C GLY A 176 -3.76 18.20 10.33
N TRP A 177 -3.63 18.46 9.03
CA TRP A 177 -3.22 17.47 8.04
C TRP A 177 -1.97 17.91 7.29
N ILE A 178 -1.22 16.91 6.82
CA ILE A 178 -0.01 17.08 6.03
C ILE A 178 0.04 16.05 4.90
N SER A 179 0.57 16.45 3.75
CA SER A 179 0.97 15.54 2.68
C SER A 179 2.29 16.00 2.08
N GLU A 180 3.16 15.04 1.79
CA GLU A 180 4.44 15.29 1.12
C GLU A 180 4.34 14.97 -0.37
N PHE A 181 5.05 15.77 -1.16
CA PHE A 181 5.14 15.70 -2.61
C PHE A 181 6.62 15.71 -3.02
N GLN A 182 6.90 15.30 -4.26
CA GLN A 182 8.26 15.23 -4.79
C GLN A 182 9.09 16.51 -4.54
N HIS A 183 8.47 17.68 -4.68
CA HIS A 183 9.13 18.98 -4.59
C HIS A 183 8.53 19.91 -3.53
N GLY A 184 7.83 19.37 -2.53
CA GLY A 184 7.33 20.18 -1.43
C GLY A 184 6.34 19.47 -0.53
N THR A 185 5.73 20.24 0.36
CA THR A 185 4.78 19.77 1.36
C THR A 185 3.60 20.72 1.38
N ILE A 186 2.40 20.18 1.54
CA ILE A 186 1.21 20.98 1.86
C ILE A 186 0.77 20.62 3.28
N THR A 187 0.52 21.64 4.10
CA THR A 187 -0.13 21.49 5.41
C THR A 187 -1.45 22.25 5.45
N TRP A 188 -2.44 21.71 6.14
CA TRP A 188 -3.70 22.36 6.47
C TRP A 188 -3.87 22.33 7.99
N LEU A 189 -3.54 23.43 8.68
CA LEU A 189 -3.39 23.45 10.14
C LEU A 189 -4.39 24.37 10.82
N ASN A 190 -4.95 23.92 11.94
CA ASN A 190 -5.80 24.69 12.83
C ASN A 190 -4.97 25.74 13.59
N HIS A 191 -5.37 27.00 13.54
CA HIS A 191 -4.73 28.07 14.30
C HIS A 191 -5.01 28.04 15.81
N GLY A 192 -5.92 27.17 16.26
CA GLY A 192 -6.35 27.01 17.65
C GLY A 192 -7.65 27.73 17.99
N ASP A 193 -8.17 28.55 17.08
CA ASP A 193 -9.47 29.22 17.17
C ASP A 193 -10.56 28.53 16.31
N GLY A 194 -10.23 27.38 15.71
CA GLY A 194 -11.11 26.63 14.80
C GLY A 194 -11.05 27.11 13.35
N THR A 195 -10.23 28.14 13.07
CA THR A 195 -9.85 28.48 11.69
C THR A 195 -8.64 27.66 11.30
N PHE A 196 -8.55 27.34 10.01
CA PHE A 196 -7.45 26.59 9.45
C PHE A 196 -6.76 27.42 8.38
N ALA A 197 -5.46 27.18 8.17
CA ALA A 197 -4.69 27.79 7.08
C ALA A 197 -3.82 26.77 6.35
N GLU A 198 -3.75 26.96 5.03
CA GLU A 198 -2.91 26.16 4.16
C GLU A 198 -1.51 26.75 4.13
N THR A 199 -0.51 25.89 4.01
CA THR A 199 0.86 26.34 3.76
C THR A 199 1.50 25.37 2.79
N ILE A 200 2.07 25.93 1.72
CA ILE A 200 2.85 25.19 0.73
C ILE A 200 4.33 25.51 0.98
N THR A 201 5.12 24.48 1.26
CA THR A 201 6.57 24.61 1.49
C THR A 201 7.32 23.87 0.39
N PRO A 202 7.99 24.58 -0.54
CA PRO A 202 8.80 23.93 -1.59
C PRO A 202 10.09 23.32 -1.02
N LYS A 203 10.63 22.31 -1.72
CA LYS A 203 11.88 21.60 -1.40
C LYS A 203 13.00 21.89 -2.38
#